data_AF-A0A9R0Z0K1-F1
#
_entry.id   AF-A0A9R0Z0K1-F1
#
_cell.length_a   1.000
_cell.length_b   1.000
_cell.length_c   1.000
_cell.angle_alpha   90.00
_cell.angle_beta   90.00
_cell.angle_gamma   90.00
#
_symmetry.space_group_name_H-M   'P 1'
#
loop_
_entity.id
_entity.type
_entity.pdbx_description
1 polymer ?
#
loop_
_entity_poly.entity_id
_entity_poly.type
_entity_poly.pdbx_seq_one_letter_code
_entity_poly.pdbx_strand_id
1 'polypeptide(L)'
;MRPMPSVLVNGALHFLVGYENDNARVGILKYSLSSDSLSLIDAPLAESVVFHDPMLMAMKDGSLGFAHLDRLILYVWSRKIDSDGGASWARGTVVHLKCLLPMEDPKSEPILIGSVEGGDIIFVNTDLGVYQIDLKTLECKELMKGRNFYSLIPYMSFYNPPERVIPGDAAR
;
A
#
# COMPACT_ATOMS: atom_id res chain seq x y z
N MET A 1 9.67 -5.49 -10.86
CA MET A 1 8.99 -4.74 -9.77
C MET A 1 9.74 -4.99 -8.47
N ARG A 2 9.94 -3.98 -7.62
CA ARG A 2 10.59 -4.17 -6.31
C ARG A 2 9.62 -4.89 -5.36
N PRO A 3 10.09 -5.78 -4.48
CA PRO A 3 9.22 -6.45 -3.52
C PRO A 3 8.67 -5.41 -2.53
N MET A 4 7.35 -5.31 -2.46
CA MET A 4 6.63 -4.52 -1.46
C MET A 4 5.99 -5.45 -0.45
N PRO A 5 5.90 -5.05 0.83
CA PRO A 5 5.23 -5.85 1.85
C PRO A 5 3.75 -6.03 1.50
N SER A 6 3.22 -7.21 1.83
CA SER A 6 1.79 -7.46 1.78
C SER A 6 1.06 -6.68 2.86
N VAL A 7 -0.22 -6.39 2.65
CA VAL A 7 -1.08 -5.78 3.67
C VAL A 7 -2.22 -6.68 4.06
N LEU A 8 -2.58 -6.66 5.34
CA LEU A 8 -3.73 -7.38 5.88
C LEU A 8 -4.92 -6.42 5.99
N VAL A 9 -6.01 -6.73 5.28
CA VAL A 9 -7.23 -5.92 5.31
C VAL A 9 -8.42 -6.86 5.35
N ASN A 10 -9.33 -6.67 6.31
CA ASN A 10 -10.57 -7.45 6.44
C ASN A 10 -10.36 -8.98 6.41
N GLY A 11 -9.33 -9.46 7.11
CA GLY A 11 -9.02 -10.90 7.19
C GLY A 11 -8.47 -11.51 5.90
N ALA A 12 -7.96 -10.69 4.97
CA ALA A 12 -7.31 -11.15 3.76
C ALA A 12 -5.95 -10.47 3.55
N LEU A 13 -4.97 -11.27 3.14
CA LEU A 13 -3.66 -10.77 2.71
C LEU A 13 -3.74 -10.30 1.26
N HIS A 14 -3.14 -9.16 0.99
CA HIS A 14 -3.09 -8.57 -0.34
C HIS A 14 -1.65 -8.36 -0.78
N PHE A 15 -1.33 -8.82 -1.98
CA PHE A 15 0.01 -8.78 -2.57
C PHE A 15 -0.05 -8.06 -3.92
N LEU A 16 0.98 -7.28 -4.21
CA LEU A 16 1.21 -6.79 -5.57
C LEU A 16 1.85 -7.89 -6.39
N VAL A 17 1.30 -8.14 -7.58
CA VAL A 17 1.83 -9.10 -8.54
C VAL A 17 2.11 -8.37 -9.84
N GLY A 18 3.36 -8.45 -10.32
CA GLY A 18 3.76 -7.91 -11.62
C GLY A 18 3.75 -9.00 -12.68
N TYR A 19 3.43 -8.64 -13.92
CA TYR A 19 3.48 -9.56 -15.06
C TYR A 19 4.78 -9.35 -15.86
N GLU A 20 5.59 -10.41 -16.02
CA GLU A 20 6.93 -10.31 -16.65
C GLU A 20 6.91 -9.91 -18.13
N ASN A 21 5.79 -10.15 -18.83
CA ASN A 21 5.71 -10.00 -20.29
C ASN A 21 4.96 -8.75 -20.76
N ASP A 22 4.45 -7.92 -19.85
CA ASP A 22 3.48 -6.87 -20.19
C ASP A 22 3.78 -5.57 -19.41
N ASN A 23 4.50 -4.65 -20.07
CA ASN A 23 4.77 -3.25 -19.71
C ASN A 23 4.31 -2.77 -18.32
N ALA A 24 4.88 -3.35 -17.25
CA ALA A 24 4.61 -2.98 -15.86
C ALA A 24 3.13 -2.97 -15.44
N ARG A 25 2.33 -3.90 -15.97
CA ARG A 25 1.00 -4.18 -15.43
C ARG A 25 1.12 -4.77 -14.03
N VAL A 26 0.26 -4.29 -13.13
CA VAL A 26 0.24 -4.71 -11.73
C VAL A 26 -1.16 -5.19 -11.39
N GLY A 27 -1.26 -6.45 -10.96
CA GLY A 27 -2.45 -7.01 -10.36
C GLY A 27 -2.34 -7.04 -8.84
N ILE A 28 -3.47 -7.23 -8.17
CA ILE A 28 -3.50 -7.41 -6.72
C ILE A 28 -4.05 -8.80 -6.43
N LEU A 29 -3.22 -9.65 -5.85
CA LEU A 29 -3.64 -10.97 -5.39
C LEU A 29 -4.20 -10.86 -3.98
N LYS A 30 -5.44 -11.31 -3.78
CA LYS A 30 -6.08 -11.42 -2.47
C LYS A 30 -6.11 -12.89 -2.04
N TYR A 31 -5.61 -13.16 -0.84
CA TYR A 31 -5.74 -14.44 -0.15
C TYR A 31 -6.63 -14.29 1.08
N SER A 32 -7.80 -14.93 1.06
CA SER A 32 -8.77 -14.89 2.16
C SER A 32 -8.41 -15.90 3.23
N LEU A 33 -8.13 -15.43 4.46
CA LEU A 33 -7.77 -16.31 5.56
C LEU A 33 -8.95 -17.12 6.11
N SER A 34 -10.20 -16.68 5.87
CA SER A 34 -11.39 -17.39 6.35
C SER A 34 -11.78 -18.56 5.45
N SER A 35 -11.66 -18.37 4.14
CA SER A 35 -12.11 -19.33 3.12
C SER A 35 -10.97 -20.09 2.44
N ASP A 36 -9.71 -19.81 2.78
CA ASP A 36 -8.53 -20.41 2.18
C ASP A 36 -8.56 -20.33 0.64
N SER A 37 -8.89 -19.15 0.13
CA SER A 37 -9.12 -18.94 -1.31
C SER A 37 -8.37 -17.74 -1.86
N LEU A 38 -7.96 -17.87 -3.12
CA LEU A 38 -7.27 -16.84 -3.88
C LEU A 38 -8.20 -16.21 -4.91
N SER A 39 -8.11 -14.89 -5.04
CA SER A 39 -8.81 -14.12 -6.07
C SER A 39 -7.96 -12.95 -6.53
N LEU A 40 -8.17 -12.49 -7.75
CA LEU A 40 -7.52 -11.27 -8.27
C LEU A 40 -8.43 -10.05 -8.07
N ILE A 41 -7.77 -8.92 -7.82
CA ILE A 41 -8.37 -7.59 -7.81
C ILE A 41 -7.61 -6.77 -8.84
N ASP A 42 -8.37 -6.10 -9.71
CA ASP A 42 -7.79 -5.16 -10.67
C ASP A 42 -7.23 -3.93 -9.95
N ALA A 43 -6.08 -3.44 -10.39
CA ALA A 43 -5.52 -2.19 -9.89
C ALA A 43 -6.37 -0.98 -10.35
N PRO A 44 -6.31 0.16 -9.64
CA PRO A 44 -7.14 1.34 -9.94
C PRO A 44 -6.86 2.05 -11.27
N LEU A 45 -5.81 1.69 -12.01
CA LEU A 45 -5.47 2.33 -13.30
C LEU A 45 -5.56 1.35 -14.46
N ALA A 46 -5.98 1.89 -15.60
CA ALA A 46 -6.16 1.16 -16.85
C ALA A 46 -4.83 0.60 -17.40
N GLU A 47 -4.99 -0.45 -18.19
CA GLU A 47 -4.01 -1.35 -18.79
C GLU A 47 -2.75 -0.77 -19.49
N SER A 48 -2.62 0.56 -19.60
CA SER A 48 -1.53 1.25 -20.31
C SER A 48 -0.61 2.09 -19.43
N VAL A 49 -0.82 2.14 -18.11
CA VAL A 49 0.02 2.94 -17.19
C VAL A 49 1.06 2.04 -16.54
N VAL A 50 2.34 2.37 -16.76
CA VAL A 50 3.47 1.77 -16.06
C VAL A 50 3.45 2.25 -14.61
N PHE A 51 3.17 1.36 -13.66
CA PHE A 51 3.27 1.72 -12.25
C PHE A 51 4.73 1.76 -11.80
N HIS A 52 5.26 2.97 -11.67
CA HIS A 52 6.47 3.20 -10.89
C HIS A 52 6.11 3.14 -9.40
N ASP A 53 6.70 2.20 -8.69
CA ASP A 53 6.62 2.08 -7.23
C ASP A 53 5.20 2.02 -6.65
N PRO A 54 4.35 1.07 -7.12
CA PRO A 54 3.06 0.83 -6.51
C PRO A 54 3.25 0.32 -5.07
N MET A 55 2.31 0.67 -4.20
CA MET A 55 2.29 0.21 -2.81
C MET A 55 0.85 -0.04 -2.38
N LEU A 56 0.64 -1.13 -1.66
CA LEU A 56 -0.63 -1.37 -0.96
C LEU A 56 -0.58 -0.78 0.44
N MET A 57 -1.75 -0.36 0.93
CA MET A 57 -1.90 0.21 2.26
C MET A 57 -3.09 -0.45 2.97
N ALA A 58 -2.94 -0.77 4.25
CA ALA A 58 -4.06 -1.02 5.13
C ALA A 58 -4.45 0.32 5.77
N MET A 59 -5.48 0.97 5.24
CA MET A 59 -5.82 2.35 5.59
C MET A 59 -6.49 2.43 6.98
N LYS A 60 -6.51 3.63 7.57
CA LYS A 60 -7.08 3.85 8.91
C LYS A 60 -8.56 3.53 9.01
N ASP A 61 -9.29 3.67 7.90
CA ASP A 61 -10.72 3.36 7.82
C ASP A 61 -11.01 1.86 7.57
N GLY A 62 -9.98 1.02 7.57
CA GLY A 62 -10.09 -0.42 7.30
C GLY A 62 -10.24 -0.76 5.81
N SER A 63 -10.09 0.21 4.92
CA SER A 63 -10.11 -0.03 3.47
C SER A 63 -8.73 -0.48 2.95
N LEU A 64 -8.76 -1.15 1.80
CA LEU A 64 -7.55 -1.44 1.04
C LEU A 64 -7.16 -0.20 0.23
N GLY A 65 -6.01 0.36 0.54
CA GLY A 65 -5.42 1.48 -0.19
C GLY A 65 -4.46 1.01 -1.28
N PHE A 66 -4.37 1.80 -2.34
CA PHE A 66 -3.36 1.66 -3.39
C PHE A 66 -2.71 3.02 -3.61
N ALA A 67 -1.39 3.06 -3.55
CA ALA A 67 -0.61 4.26 -3.80
C ALA A 67 0.32 4.04 -5.00
N HIS A 68 0.48 5.08 -5.81
CA HIS A 68 1.45 5.12 -6.90
C HIS A 68 2.06 6.53 -6.96
N LEU A 69 3.36 6.57 -7.24
CA LEU A 69 4.12 7.80 -7.37
C LEU A 69 4.56 7.97 -8.83
N ASP A 70 4.03 9.00 -9.48
CA ASP A 70 4.48 9.43 -10.80
C ASP A 70 5.36 10.67 -10.62
N ARG A 71 6.67 10.46 -10.70
CA ARG A 71 7.72 11.47 -10.42
C ARG A 71 7.59 12.06 -9.01
N LEU A 72 6.83 13.14 -8.88
CA LEU A 72 6.61 13.88 -7.63
C LEU A 72 5.13 13.96 -7.23
N ILE A 73 4.25 13.34 -8.00
CA ILE A 73 2.82 13.35 -7.75
C ILE A 73 2.43 12.00 -7.18
N LEU A 74 2.07 11.99 -5.92
CA LEU A 74 1.51 10.83 -5.25
C LEU A 74 0.02 10.77 -5.52
N TYR A 75 -0.43 9.61 -5.99
CA TYR A 75 -1.83 9.29 -6.15
C TYR A 75 -2.20 8.16 -5.19
N VAL A 76 -3.29 8.34 -4.46
CA VAL A 76 -3.81 7.36 -3.50
C VAL A 76 -5.27 7.06 -3.81
N TRP A 77 -5.59 5.78 -3.92
CA TRP A 77 -6.95 5.26 -4.07
C TRP A 77 -7.32 4.43 -2.84
N SER A 78 -8.61 4.43 -2.54
CA SER A 78 -9.21 3.55 -1.53
C SER A 78 -10.20 2.62 -2.23
N ARG A 79 -10.16 1.33 -1.91
CA ARG A 79 -11.12 0.35 -2.42
C ARG A 79 -12.34 0.36 -1.52
N LYS A 80 -13.47 0.79 -2.07
CA LYS A 80 -14.74 0.84 -1.37
C LYS A 80 -15.62 -0.32 -1.82
N ILE A 81 -16.32 -0.91 -0.85
CA ILE A 81 -17.40 -1.86 -1.10
C ILE A 81 -18.68 -1.04 -1.02
N ASP A 82 -19.49 -1.09 -2.06
CA ASP A 82 -20.79 -0.44 -2.08
C ASP A 82 -21.84 -1.29 -1.33
N SER A 83 -23.06 -0.78 -1.25
CA SER A 83 -24.16 -1.44 -0.58
C SER A 83 -24.66 -2.70 -1.29
N ASP A 84 -24.35 -2.87 -2.58
CA ASP A 84 -24.77 -4.04 -3.37
C ASP A 84 -23.72 -5.16 -3.36
N GLY A 85 -22.57 -4.91 -2.74
CA GLY A 85 -21.46 -5.86 -2.65
C GLY A 85 -20.44 -5.72 -3.79
N GLY A 86 -20.69 -4.81 -4.74
CA GLY A 86 -19.71 -4.32 -5.68
C GLY A 86 -18.53 -3.65 -4.98
N ALA A 87 -17.34 -3.80 -5.57
CA ALA A 87 -16.13 -3.22 -5.04
C ALA A 87 -15.41 -2.42 -6.13
N SER A 88 -15.23 -1.14 -5.90
CA SER A 88 -14.60 -0.23 -6.86
C SER A 88 -13.54 0.64 -6.20
N TRP A 89 -12.62 1.15 -7.02
CA TRP A 89 -11.60 2.07 -6.58
C TRP A 89 -12.11 3.51 -6.64
N ALA A 90 -12.05 4.20 -5.51
CA ALA A 90 -12.28 5.63 -5.43
C ALA A 90 -10.92 6.35 -5.31
N ARG A 91 -10.65 7.28 -6.23
CA ARG A 91 -9.47 8.16 -6.12
C ARG A 91 -9.65 9.06 -4.90
N GLY A 92 -8.77 8.91 -3.92
CA GLY A 92 -8.83 9.62 -2.65
C GLY A 92 -8.00 10.89 -2.69
N THR A 93 -6.68 10.75 -2.73
CA THR A 93 -5.74 11.85 -2.48
C THR A 93 -4.75 12.01 -3.63
N VAL A 94 -4.44 13.26 -3.97
CA VAL A 94 -3.40 13.63 -4.93
C VAL A 94 -2.50 14.64 -4.25
N VAL A 95 -1.22 14.31 -4.10
CA VAL A 95 -0.26 15.13 -3.34
C VAL A 95 0.96 15.43 -4.20
N HIS A 96 1.31 16.71 -4.30
CA HIS A 96 2.59 17.12 -4.88
C HIS A 96 3.67 17.06 -3.81
N LEU A 97 4.52 16.04 -3.85
CA LEU A 97 5.58 15.82 -2.85
C LEU A 97 6.60 16.96 -2.79
N LYS A 98 6.76 17.71 -3.89
CA LYS A 98 7.60 18.92 -3.94
C LYS A 98 7.22 19.96 -2.88
N CYS A 99 5.96 19.99 -2.45
CA CYS A 99 5.50 20.92 -1.42
C CYS A 99 5.79 20.44 0.01
N LEU A 100 6.13 19.15 0.18
CA LEU A 100 6.27 18.50 1.48
C LEU A 100 7.70 18.07 1.79
N LEU A 101 8.46 17.71 0.76
CA LEU A 101 9.81 17.16 0.89
C LEU A 101 10.84 18.21 0.47
N PRO A 102 11.93 18.37 1.24
CA PRO A 102 13.10 19.07 0.72
C PRO A 102 13.68 18.28 -0.45
N MET A 103 14.03 18.99 -1.53
CA MET A 103 14.67 18.41 -2.71
C MET A 103 15.89 19.25 -3.06
N GLU A 104 17.06 18.62 -3.14
CA GLU A 104 18.29 19.28 -3.60
C GLU A 104 18.54 18.97 -5.08
N ASP A 105 18.49 17.71 -5.48
CA ASP A 105 18.61 17.33 -6.89
C ASP A 105 17.23 17.20 -7.55
N PRO A 106 16.85 18.09 -8.49
CA PRO A 106 15.59 17.98 -9.23
C PRO A 106 15.51 16.75 -10.15
N LYS A 107 16.63 16.04 -10.37
CA LYS A 107 16.66 14.75 -11.09
C LYS A 107 16.47 13.54 -10.18
N SER A 108 16.59 13.71 -8.86
CA SER A 108 16.33 12.65 -7.91
C SER A 108 14.81 12.45 -7.78
N GLU A 109 14.35 11.24 -8.09
CA GLU A 109 12.95 10.88 -7.94
C GLU A 109 12.75 10.18 -6.57
N PRO A 110 11.82 10.68 -5.73
CA PRO A 110 11.46 10.00 -4.50
C PRO A 110 10.85 8.64 -4.80
N ILE A 111 11.00 7.72 -3.85
CA ILE A 111 10.43 6.38 -3.95
C ILE A 111 9.56 6.09 -2.73
N LEU A 112 8.43 5.42 -2.94
CA LEU A 112 7.65 4.83 -1.84
C LEU A 112 8.42 3.63 -1.30
N ILE A 113 8.52 3.52 0.03
CA ILE A 113 9.26 2.42 0.68
C ILE A 113 8.42 1.67 1.72
N GLY A 114 7.27 2.20 2.12
CA GLY A 114 6.40 1.52 3.08
C GLY A 114 5.22 2.36 3.53
N SER A 115 4.34 1.73 4.29
CA SER A 115 3.21 2.38 4.95
C SER A 115 3.00 1.81 6.35
N VAL A 116 2.25 2.54 7.16
CA VAL A 116 1.80 2.07 8.47
C VAL A 116 0.52 1.26 8.31
N GLU A 117 0.53 0.03 8.81
CA GLU A 117 -0.69 -0.79 8.89
C GLU A 117 -1.74 -0.13 9.81
N GLY A 118 -2.97 -0.01 9.33
CA GLY A 118 -4.06 0.66 10.05
C GLY A 118 -3.92 2.18 10.12
N GLY A 119 -3.10 2.78 9.26
CA GLY A 119 -2.84 4.21 9.24
C GLY A 119 -2.80 4.79 7.83
N ASP A 120 -2.98 6.11 7.74
CA ASP A 120 -2.86 6.86 6.49
C ASP A 120 -1.46 7.49 6.36
N ILE A 121 -0.44 6.77 6.81
CA ILE A 121 0.95 7.23 6.85
C ILE A 121 1.78 6.42 5.85
N ILE A 122 2.59 7.13 5.07
CA ILE A 122 3.55 6.53 4.14
C ILE A 122 4.98 6.94 4.51
N PHE A 123 5.93 6.14 4.03
CA PHE A 123 7.35 6.45 4.08
C PHE A 123 7.87 6.62 2.66
N VAL A 124 8.60 7.72 2.48
CA VAL A 124 9.21 8.12 1.21
C VAL A 124 10.71 8.25 1.41
N ASN A 125 11.49 7.64 0.53
CA ASN A 125 12.93 7.85 0.47
C ASN A 125 13.27 8.88 -0.61
N THR A 126 14.12 9.83 -0.29
CA THR A 126 14.72 10.80 -1.22
C THR A 126 16.24 10.68 -1.19
N ASP A 127 16.93 11.49 -2.00
CA ASP A 127 18.37 11.70 -1.93
C ASP A 127 18.86 12.20 -0.56
N LEU A 128 17.99 12.90 0.18
CA LEU A 128 18.32 13.49 1.47
C LEU A 128 18.05 12.55 2.65
N GLY A 129 17.15 11.57 2.48
CA GLY A 129 16.84 10.61 3.53
C GLY A 129 15.42 10.06 3.48
N VAL A 130 14.97 9.52 4.62
CA VAL A 130 13.63 8.92 4.78
C VAL A 130 12.71 9.89 5.51
N TYR A 131 11.53 10.08 4.92
CA TYR A 131 10.49 10.95 5.42
C TYR A 131 9.20 10.15 5.65
N GLN A 132 8.54 10.48 6.74
CA GLN A 132 7.18 10.06 7.03
C GLN A 132 6.23 11.16 6.57
N ILE A 133 5.15 10.78 5.86
CA ILE A 133 4.11 11.71 5.44
C ILE A 133 2.76 11.18 5.95
N ASP A 134 2.05 12.02 6.69
CA ASP A 134 0.64 11.77 7.04
C ASP A 134 -0.26 12.28 5.91
N LEU A 135 -1.00 11.38 5.26
CA LEU A 135 -1.79 11.72 4.07
C LEU A 135 -3.05 12.53 4.37
N LYS A 136 -3.46 12.65 5.64
CA LYS A 136 -4.62 13.42 6.06
C LYS A 136 -4.27 14.86 6.38
N THR A 137 -3.18 15.05 7.12
CA THR A 137 -2.70 16.37 7.56
C THR A 137 -1.71 16.97 6.57
N LEU A 138 -1.13 16.16 5.69
CA LEU A 138 -0.01 16.49 4.82
C LEU A 138 1.24 16.96 5.59
N GLU A 139 1.34 16.62 6.88
CA GLU A 139 2.54 16.85 7.66
C GLU A 139 3.64 15.88 7.26
N CYS A 140 4.85 16.41 7.14
CA CYS A 140 6.05 15.67 6.78
C CYS A 140 7.05 15.70 7.94
N LYS A 141 7.62 14.54 8.26
CA LYS A 141 8.64 14.38 9.30
C LYS A 141 9.82 13.60 8.77
N GLU A 142 11.02 14.16 8.91
CA GLU A 142 12.27 13.44 8.65
C GLU A 142 12.50 12.36 9.73
N LEU A 143 12.79 11.14 9.30
CA LEU A 143 13.12 10.02 10.19
C LEU A 143 14.61 9.72 10.20
N MET A 144 15.27 9.79 9.04
CA MET A 144 16.67 9.41 8.89
C MET A 144 17.34 10.23 7.79
N LYS A 145 18.55 10.76 8.05
CA LYS A 145 19.37 11.51 7.09
C LYS A 145 20.32 10.62 6.30
N GLY A 146 20.51 10.93 5.01
CA GLY A 146 21.62 10.42 4.18
C GLY A 146 21.66 8.91 4.01
N ARG A 147 20.52 8.23 4.16
CA ARG A 147 20.39 6.78 3.95
C ARG A 147 19.33 6.50 2.90
N ASN A 148 19.65 5.58 1.99
CA ASN A 148 18.73 5.07 0.99
C ASN A 148 18.22 3.70 1.40
N PHE A 149 16.91 3.57 1.52
CA PHE A 149 16.24 2.30 1.79
C PHE A 149 15.33 1.92 0.62
N TYR A 150 15.20 0.62 0.38
CA TYR A 150 14.26 0.08 -0.62
C TYR A 150 12.92 -0.33 -0.01
N SER A 151 12.89 -0.61 1.29
CA SER A 151 11.68 -0.95 2.03
C SER A 151 11.81 -0.54 3.49
N LEU A 152 10.69 -0.14 4.09
CA LEU A 152 10.54 0.11 5.52
C LEU A 152 9.25 -0.58 5.98
N ILE A 153 9.39 -1.51 6.92
CA ILE A 153 8.27 -2.31 7.45
C ILE A 153 8.11 -1.95 8.92
N PRO A 154 7.16 -1.06 9.28
CA PRO A 154 6.90 -0.74 10.67
C PRO A 154 6.29 -1.96 11.36
N TYR A 155 6.87 -2.36 12.48
CA TYR A 155 6.25 -3.35 13.34
C TYR A 155 5.22 -2.66 14.25
N MET A 156 3.94 -3.01 14.10
CA MET A 156 2.86 -2.46 14.93
C MET A 156 2.39 -3.42 16.01
N SER A 157 2.16 -4.69 15.66
CA SER A 157 1.74 -5.72 16.61
C SER A 157 1.85 -7.12 15.97
N PHE A 158 1.63 -8.17 16.77
CA PHE A 158 1.40 -9.51 16.24
C PHE A 158 -0.04 -9.69 15.79
N TYR A 159 -0.24 -10.36 14.65
CA TYR A 159 -1.55 -10.82 14.25
C TYR A 159 -1.96 -12.06 15.08
N ASN A 160 -2.86 -11.87 16.04
CA ASN A 160 -3.46 -12.95 16.84
C ASN A 160 -4.93 -13.15 16.42
N PRO A 161 -5.22 -13.97 15.39
CA PRO A 161 -6.59 -14.30 15.05
C PRO A 161 -7.22 -15.16 16.17
N PRO A 162 -8.53 -15.01 16.44
CA PRO A 162 -9.23 -15.93 17.32
C PRO A 162 -9.09 -17.37 16.80
N GLU A 163 -8.87 -18.31 17.71
CA GLU A 163 -8.66 -19.72 17.41
C GLU A 163 -9.84 -20.26 16.60
N ARG A 164 -9.55 -20.95 15.48
CA ARG A 164 -10.58 -21.58 14.67
C ARG A 164 -11.24 -22.67 15.52
N VAL A 165 -12.44 -22.42 16.03
CA VAL A 165 -13.27 -23.47 16.62
C VAL A 165 -13.67 -24.40 15.48
N ILE A 166 -13.00 -25.54 15.36
CA ILE A 166 -13.38 -26.60 14.44
C ILE A 166 -14.69 -27.19 15.00
N PRO A 167 -15.81 -27.16 14.26
CA PRO A 167 -17.04 -27.83 14.69
C PRO A 167 -16.79 -29.35 14.65
N GLY A 168 -16.32 -29.91 15.76
CA GLY A 168 -15.94 -31.31 15.85
C GLY A 168 -15.40 -31.72 17.23
N ASP A 169 -14.82 -30.79 18.00
CA ASP A 169 -14.23 -31.11 19.31
C ASP A 169 -15.20 -30.98 20.50
N ALA A 170 -16.45 -30.62 20.26
CA ALA A 170 -17.51 -30.64 21.27
C ALA A 170 -18.23 -32.00 21.31
N ALA A 171 -17.48 -33.10 21.46
CA ALA A 171 -18.03 -34.42 21.78
C ALA A 171 -16.96 -35.37 22.33
N ARG A 172 -16.50 -35.16 23.57
CA ARG A 172 -16.01 -36.21 24.47
C ARG A 172 -16.36 -35.89 25.91
#